data_AF-A0A820EW60-F1
#
_entry.id   AF-A0A820EW60-F1
#
_cell.length_a   1.000
_cell.length_b   1.000
_cell.length_c   1.000
_cell.angle_alpha   90.00
_cell.angle_beta   90.00
_cell.angle_gamma   90.00
#
_symmetry.space_group_name_H-M   'P 1'
#
loop_
_entity.id
_entity.type
_entity.pdbx_description
1 polymer ?
#
loop_
_entity_poly.entity_id
_entity_poly.type
_entity_poly.pdbx_seq_one_letter_code
_entity_poly.pdbx_strand_id
1 'polypeptide(L)'
;MVPIVIQFFSKTGVKHGILEFIEQMHESVDDLFANIKYALEANELKLNQLASLGSDNTNINVGNHHSVFALFKKLLPGLITGTCYCHVLHNSVKHGNEHLLFDIEAALLKIY
;
A
#
# COMPACT_ATOMS: atom_id res chain seq x y z
N MET A 1 -5.59 6.63 11.72
CA MET A 1 -4.49 5.76 12.18
C MET A 1 -4.11 4.84 11.03
N VAL A 2 -2.83 4.80 10.64
CA VAL A 2 -2.31 4.00 9.53
C VAL A 2 -1.30 2.98 10.07
N PRO A 3 -1.49 1.68 9.83
CA PRO A 3 -0.50 0.68 10.21
C PRO A 3 0.66 0.66 9.22
N ILE A 4 1.89 0.67 9.75
CA ILE A 4 3.09 0.40 8.96
C ILE A 4 3.52 -1.04 9.23
N VAL A 5 3.51 -1.83 8.16
CA VAL A 5 3.82 -3.26 8.20
C VAL A 5 5.09 -3.52 7.39
N ILE A 6 5.94 -4.41 7.87
CA ILE A 6 7.11 -4.89 7.15
C ILE A 6 6.98 -6.34 6.75
N GLN A 7 7.62 -6.65 5.64
CA GLN A 7 7.93 -8.00 5.21
C GLN A 7 9.45 -8.11 5.04
N PHE A 8 10.06 -9.15 5.58
CA PHE A 8 11.50 -9.37 5.46
C PHE A 8 11.84 -10.86 5.40
N PHE A 9 13.01 -11.17 4.86
CA PHE A 9 13.55 -12.52 4.80
C PHE A 9 14.37 -12.84 6.05
N SER A 10 13.98 -13.90 6.76
CA SER A 10 14.73 -14.46 7.88
C SER A 10 15.36 -15.80 7.48
N LYS A 11 16.20 -16.38 8.37
CA LYS A 11 16.73 -17.74 8.20
C LYS A 11 15.65 -18.83 8.06
N THR A 12 14.43 -18.55 8.51
CA THR A 12 13.29 -19.48 8.49
C THR A 12 12.25 -19.12 7.41
N GLY A 13 12.61 -18.24 6.47
CA GLY A 13 11.72 -17.76 5.42
C GLY A 13 11.17 -16.37 5.67
N VAL A 14 10.12 -16.01 4.91
CA VAL A 14 9.47 -14.70 4.96
C VAL A 14 8.76 -14.50 6.28
N LYS A 15 8.98 -13.34 6.90
CA LYS A 15 8.29 -12.89 8.11
C LYS A 15 7.55 -11.60 7.83
N HIS A 16 6.48 -11.41 8.59
CA HIS A 16 5.69 -10.18 8.61
C HIS A 16 5.68 -9.64 10.03
N GLY A 17 5.67 -8.32 10.16
CA GLY A 17 5.58 -7.65 11.45
C GLY A 17 4.95 -6.29 11.30
N ILE A 18 4.25 -5.85 12.35
CA ILE A 18 3.78 -4.47 12.44
C ILE A 18 4.91 -3.68 13.08
N LEU A 19 5.36 -2.63 12.42
CA LEU A 19 6.35 -1.71 12.98
C LEU A 19 5.69 -0.70 13.91
N GLU A 20 4.61 -0.08 13.46
CA GLU A 20 3.97 1.00 14.18
C GLU A 20 2.53 1.22 13.72
N PHE A 21 1.70 1.75 14.62
CA PHE A 21 0.41 2.35 14.29
C PHE A 21 0.52 3.86 14.43
N ILE A 22 0.57 4.58 13.31
CA ILE A 22 0.74 6.03 13.34
C ILE A 22 -0.61 6.71 13.27
N GLU A 23 -0.92 7.52 14.27
CA GLU A 23 -2.02 8.48 14.19
C GLU A 23 -1.64 9.61 13.24
N GLN A 24 -2.49 9.86 12.26
CA GLN A 24 -2.28 10.90 11.26
C GLN A 24 -3.38 11.93 11.41
N MET A 25 -2.99 13.19 11.64
CA MET A 25 -3.92 14.33 11.62
C MET A 25 -4.31 14.69 10.17
N HIS A 26 -3.39 14.48 9.23
CA HIS A 26 -3.56 14.73 7.81
C HIS A 26 -3.00 13.56 7.00
N GLU A 27 -3.67 13.20 5.91
CA GLU A 27 -3.29 12.10 5.01
C GLU A 27 -2.53 12.62 3.78
N SER A 28 -1.63 13.58 3.99
CA SER A 28 -0.83 14.13 2.90
C SER A 28 0.33 13.19 2.52
N VAL A 29 0.84 13.36 1.30
CA VAL A 29 2.02 12.62 0.82
C VAL A 29 3.24 12.85 1.72
N ASP A 30 3.48 14.10 2.09
CA ASP A 30 4.63 14.49 2.90
C ASP A 30 4.53 13.94 4.33
N ASP A 31 3.33 13.96 4.92
CA ASP A 31 3.10 13.39 6.25
C ASP A 31 3.32 11.87 6.24
N LEU A 32 2.75 11.16 5.25
CA LEU A 32 2.92 9.71 5.14
C LEU A 32 4.39 9.34 4.86
N PHE A 33 5.09 10.11 4.03
CA PHE A 33 6.52 9.95 3.79
C PHE A 33 7.36 10.13 5.07
N ALA A 34 7.11 11.19 5.83
CA ALA A 34 7.79 11.45 7.10
C ALA A 34 7.51 10.35 8.14
N ASN A 35 6.25 9.92 8.23
CA ASN A 35 5.80 8.86 9.12
C ASN A 35 6.48 7.51 8.83
N ILE A 36 6.63 7.13 7.56
CA ILE A 36 7.34 5.90 7.18
C ILE A 36 8.82 6.00 7.55
N LYS A 37 9.47 7.14 7.27
CA LYS A 37 10.87 7.35 7.69
C LYS A 37 11.03 7.23 9.20
N TYR A 38 10.14 7.87 9.96
CA TYR A 38 10.12 7.80 11.41
C TYR A 38 9.99 6.34 11.91
N ALA A 39 9.04 5.57 11.37
CA ALA A 39 8.85 4.18 11.78
C ALA A 39 10.08 3.30 11.49
N LEU A 40 10.77 3.52 10.37
CA LEU A 40 12.02 2.83 10.08
C LEU A 40 13.12 3.22 11.07
N GLU A 41 13.34 4.52 11.29
CA GLU A 41 14.36 5.05 12.19
C GLU A 41 14.14 4.63 13.65
N ALA A 42 12.90 4.67 14.14
CA ALA A 42 12.51 4.26 15.49
C ALA A 42 12.74 2.77 15.77
N ASN A 43 12.76 1.95 14.72
CA ASN A 43 13.03 0.51 14.79
C ASN A 43 14.46 0.14 14.32
N GLU A 44 15.36 1.12 14.25
CA GLU A 44 16.77 0.95 13.84
C GLU A 44 16.94 0.34 12.44
N LEU A 45 15.93 0.48 11.57
CA LEU A 45 15.95 0.00 10.20
C LEU A 45 16.53 1.07 9.28
N LYS A 46 17.52 0.68 8.48
CA LYS A 46 18.17 1.62 7.56
C LYS A 46 17.36 1.73 6.29
N LEU A 47 17.20 2.96 5.81
CA LEU A 47 16.50 3.25 4.57
C LEU A 47 17.05 2.45 3.37
N ASN A 48 18.38 2.23 3.30
CA ASN A 48 19.00 1.46 2.22
C ASN A 48 18.70 -0.06 2.24
N GLN A 49 18.03 -0.57 3.28
CA GLN A 49 17.54 -1.94 3.35
C GLN A 49 16.12 -2.07 2.77
N LEU A 50 15.45 -0.96 2.47
CA LEU A 50 14.12 -0.94 1.88
C LEU A 50 14.19 -1.33 0.40
N ALA A 51 13.69 -2.52 0.08
CA ALA A 51 13.66 -3.03 -1.29
C ALA A 51 12.37 -2.64 -2.04
N SER A 52 11.24 -2.55 -1.34
CA SER A 52 9.95 -2.26 -1.95
C SER A 52 8.99 -1.55 -0.99
N LEU A 53 8.07 -0.76 -1.55
CA LEU A 53 6.93 -0.18 -0.85
C LEU A 53 5.64 -0.78 -1.41
N GLY A 54 4.87 -1.45 -0.56
CA GLY A 54 3.58 -2.05 -0.92
C GLY A 54 2.41 -1.21 -0.42
N SER A 55 1.50 -0.82 -1.31
CA SER A 55 0.27 -0.09 -0.94
C SER A 55 -0.80 -0.21 -2.03
N ASP A 56 -1.96 0.42 -1.82
CA ASP A 56 -2.96 0.57 -2.87
C ASP A 56 -2.46 1.48 -4.00
N ASN A 57 -3.22 1.52 -5.11
CA ASN A 57 -2.84 2.28 -6.29
C ASN A 57 -3.35 3.74 -6.27
N THR A 58 -3.64 4.31 -5.10
CA THR A 58 -4.06 5.71 -5.01
C THR A 58 -2.91 6.66 -5.39
N ASN A 59 -3.24 7.86 -5.88
CA ASN A 59 -2.25 8.83 -6.34
C ASN A 59 -1.26 9.27 -5.25
N ILE A 60 -1.72 9.34 -3.99
CA ILE A 60 -0.87 9.66 -2.83
C ILE A 60 0.25 8.62 -2.67
N ASN A 61 -0.05 7.35 -2.95
CA ASN A 61 0.86 6.24 -2.75
C ASN A 61 1.81 6.03 -3.94
N VAL A 62 1.28 6.02 -5.18
CA VAL A 62 2.04 5.61 -6.38
C VAL A 62 2.01 6.61 -7.54
N GLY A 63 1.48 7.82 -7.36
CA GLY A 63 1.46 8.86 -8.40
C GLY A 63 2.86 9.25 -8.93
N ASN A 64 2.94 9.67 -10.19
CA ASN A 64 4.23 9.85 -10.88
C ASN A 64 5.08 11.04 -10.36
N HIS A 65 4.45 12.13 -9.95
CA HIS A 65 5.16 13.39 -9.66
C HIS A 65 5.42 13.62 -8.17
N HIS A 66 4.37 13.49 -7.36
CA HIS A 66 4.40 13.73 -5.93
C HIS A 66 3.53 12.68 -5.23
N SER A 67 4.17 11.57 -4.88
CA SER A 67 3.61 10.45 -4.13
C SER A 67 4.67 9.92 -3.19
N VAL A 68 4.23 9.13 -2.21
CA VAL A 68 5.15 8.49 -1.26
C VAL A 68 6.20 7.68 -2.00
N PHE A 69 5.79 6.88 -2.98
CA PHE A 69 6.72 6.13 -3.81
C PHE A 69 7.70 7.04 -4.57
N ALA A 70 7.20 8.11 -5.22
CA ALA A 70 8.05 9.04 -5.97
C ALA A 70 9.08 9.75 -5.07
N LEU A 71 8.70 10.10 -3.84
CA LEU A 71 9.61 10.69 -2.85
C LEU A 71 10.69 9.69 -2.41
N PHE A 72 10.31 8.46 -2.07
CA PHE A 72 11.28 7.42 -1.70
C PHE A 72 12.17 7.00 -2.87
N LYS A 73 11.66 6.96 -4.10
CA LYS A 73 12.41 6.62 -5.31
C LYS A 73 13.53 7.62 -5.61
N LYS A 74 13.36 8.90 -5.25
CA LYS A 74 14.43 9.91 -5.32
C LYS A 74 15.59 9.61 -4.38
N LEU A 75 15.29 9.05 -3.20
CA LEU A 75 16.31 8.67 -2.21
C LEU A 75 16.91 7.28 -2.48
N LEU A 76 16.11 6.38 -3.05
CA LEU A 76 16.46 5.00 -3.35
C LEU A 76 16.11 4.68 -4.80
N PRO A 77 16.98 4.97 -5.77
CA PRO A 77 16.71 4.71 -7.18
C PRO A 77 16.40 3.24 -7.50
N GLY A 78 16.88 2.30 -6.67
CA GLY A 78 16.60 0.86 -6.78
C GLY A 78 15.24 0.41 -6.25
N LEU A 79 14.46 1.28 -5.60
CA LEU A 79 13.20 0.92 -4.95
C LEU A 79 12.14 0.41 -5.94
N ILE A 80 11.49 -0.70 -5.62
CA ILE A 80 10.44 -1.31 -6.45
C ILE A 80 9.07 -1.01 -5.85
N THR A 81 8.09 -0.64 -6.69
CA THR A 81 6.70 -0.48 -6.22
C THR A 81 6.03 -1.84 -6.08
N GLY A 82 5.32 -2.04 -4.97
CA GLY A 82 4.49 -3.20 -4.69
C GLY A 82 3.02 -2.82 -4.75
N THR A 83 2.24 -3.52 -5.56
CA THR A 83 0.80 -3.30 -5.67
C THR A 83 0.02 -4.15 -4.68
N CYS A 84 -0.99 -3.58 -4.03
CA CYS A 84 -1.94 -4.32 -3.22
C CYS A 84 -2.84 -5.22 -4.08
N TYR A 85 -2.64 -6.54 -4.00
CA TYR A 85 -3.46 -7.51 -4.72
C TYR A 85 -4.94 -7.43 -4.37
N CYS A 86 -5.27 -7.15 -3.10
CA CYS A 86 -6.66 -6.98 -2.66
C CYS A 86 -7.34 -5.81 -3.41
N HIS A 87 -6.61 -4.70 -3.59
CA HIS A 87 -7.14 -3.54 -4.31
C HIS A 87 -7.28 -3.80 -5.81
N VAL A 88 -6.35 -4.55 -6.41
CA VAL A 88 -6.48 -5.01 -7.81
C VAL A 88 -7.74 -5.86 -7.98
N LEU A 89 -7.92 -6.88 -7.14
CA LEU A 89 -9.10 -7.75 -7.20
C LEU A 89 -10.41 -6.97 -6.98
N HIS A 90 -10.44 -6.09 -5.98
CA HIS A 90 -11.60 -5.22 -5.72
C HIS A 90 -11.96 -4.38 -6.94
N ASN A 91 -10.97 -3.69 -7.53
CA ASN A 91 -11.20 -2.85 -8.70
C ASN A 91 -11.62 -3.64 -9.93
N SER A 92 -11.07 -4.84 -10.14
CA SER A 92 -11.48 -5.72 -11.24
C SER A 92 -12.95 -6.13 -11.10
N VAL A 93 -13.38 -6.53 -9.92
CA VAL A 93 -14.78 -6.92 -9.65
C VAL A 93 -15.71 -5.72 -9.79
N LYS A 94 -15.34 -4.58 -9.18
CA LYS A 94 -16.12 -3.35 -9.28
C LYS A 94 -16.31 -2.93 -10.73
N HIS A 95 -15.24 -2.91 -11.51
CA HIS A 95 -15.29 -2.56 -12.93
C HIS A 95 -16.19 -3.53 -13.71
N GLY A 96 -16.07 -4.84 -13.46
CA GLY A 96 -16.95 -5.84 -14.06
C GLY A 96 -18.42 -5.57 -13.75
N ASN A 97 -18.75 -5.30 -12.49
CA ASN A 97 -20.12 -5.02 -12.05
C ASN A 97 -20.70 -3.75 -12.69
N GLU A 98 -19.90 -2.69 -12.86
CA GLU A 98 -20.31 -1.45 -13.54
C GLU A 98 -20.68 -1.67 -15.02
N HIS A 99 -20.24 -2.78 -15.62
CA HIS A 99 -20.49 -3.11 -17.03
C HIS A 99 -21.49 -4.26 -17.22
N LEU A 100 -22.08 -4.79 -16.15
CA LEU A 100 -23.17 -5.75 -16.26
C LEU A 100 -24.43 -5.06 -16.78
N LEU A 101 -25.12 -5.70 -17.72
CA LEU A 101 -26.39 -5.20 -18.28
C LEU A 101 -27.59 -5.41 -17.34
N PHE A 102 -27.36 -6.08 -16.21
CA PHE A 102 -28.40 -6.45 -15.26
C PHE A 102 -27.82 -6.38 -13.84
N ASP A 103 -28.71 -6.14 -12.89
CA ASP A 103 -28.37 -6.12 -11.47
C ASP A 103 -28.13 -7.55 -10.98
N ILE A 104 -26.89 -7.84 -10.60
CA ILE A 104 -26.46 -9.16 -10.13
C ILE A 104 -27.10 -9.51 -8.78
N GLU A 105 -27.36 -8.54 -7.91
CA GLU A 105 -28.02 -8.76 -6.62
C GLU A 105 -29.49 -9.14 -6.86
N ALA A 106 -30.17 -8.39 -7.74
CA ALA A 106 -31.54 -8.71 -8.14
C ALA A 106 -31.66 -10.07 -8.86
N ALA A 107 -30.63 -10.48 -9.62
CA ALA A 107 -30.59 -11.80 -10.25
C ALA A 107 -30.39 -12.92 -9.22
N LEU A 108 -29.47 -12.75 -8.26
CA LEU A 108 -29.21 -13.73 -7.20
C LEU A 108 -30.44 -13.93 -6.30
N LEU A 109 -31.13 -12.84 -5.93
CA LEU A 109 -32.37 -12.87 -5.14
C LEU A 109 -33.56 -13.56 -5.85
N LYS A 110 -33.47 -13.80 -7.16
CA LYS A 110 -34.49 -14.55 -7.92
C LYS A 110 -34.14 -16.02 -8.10
N ILE A 111 -32.87 -16.39 -7.91
CA ILE A 111 -32.39 -17.77 -8.04
C ILE A 111 -32.51 -18.50 -6.70
N TYR A 112 -32.31 -17.79 -5.58
CA TYR A 112 -32.49 -18.29 -4.22
C TYR A 112 -33.82 -17.81 -3.63
#